data_AF-D6TCK2-F1
#
_entry.id   AF-D6TCK2-F1
#
_cell.length_a   1.000
_cell.length_b   1.000
_cell.length_c   1.000
_cell.angle_alpha   90.00
_cell.angle_beta   90.00
_cell.angle_gamma   90.00
#
_symmetry.space_group_name_H-M   'P 1'
#
loop_
_entity.id
_entity.type
_entity.pdbx_description
1 polymer ?
#
loop_
_entity_poly.entity_id
_entity_poly.type
_entity_poly.pdbx_seq_one_letter_code
_entity_poly.pdbx_strand_id
1 'polypeptide(L)'
;MIELKHLAVHAAQHRIKGRSYKRNSLLKPLDFILDALDRCPDTTNENEIEFAKASSKGQIYDHVKRVSQGVHEEDIYKFVDLFFEEVLANAHGGNVNKLLQRERAIRSAYLVYMREALAAIFVARGKAKTADAALQSIDQDAIDENDLDEESA
;
A
#
# COMPACT_ATOMS: atom_id res chain seq x y z
N MET A 1 -9.25 -6.98 9.96
CA MET A 1 -8.78 -5.66 10.43
C MET A 1 -9.36 -4.64 9.48
N ILE A 2 -10.39 -3.90 9.92
CA ILE A 2 -11.20 -3.05 9.02
C ILE A 2 -10.41 -1.80 8.60
N GLU A 3 -9.55 -1.32 9.49
CA GLU A 3 -8.61 -0.21 9.33
C GLU A 3 -7.65 -0.48 8.16
N LEU A 4 -7.05 -1.66 8.12
CA LEU A 4 -6.15 -2.06 7.04
C LEU A 4 -6.88 -2.19 5.69
N LYS A 5 -8.16 -2.60 5.72
CA LYS A 5 -8.99 -2.65 4.52
C LYS A 5 -9.32 -1.24 4.01
N HIS A 6 -9.66 -0.32 4.91
CA HIS A 6 -9.90 1.08 4.57
C HIS A 6 -8.67 1.71 3.92
N LEU A 7 -7.49 1.50 4.51
CA LEU A 7 -6.21 1.94 3.95
C LEU A 7 -5.99 1.41 2.52
N ALA A 8 -6.20 0.11 2.29
CA ALA A 8 -6.04 -0.50 0.98
C ALA A 8 -7.05 0.03 -0.06
N VAL A 9 -8.29 0.27 0.35
CA VAL A 9 -9.32 0.87 -0.53
C VAL A 9 -8.93 2.28 -0.94
N HIS A 10 -8.48 3.11 0.00
CA HIS A 10 -7.98 4.47 -0.28
C HIS A 10 -6.81 4.41 -1.28
N ALA A 11 -5.83 3.53 -1.05
CA ALA A 11 -4.71 3.35 -1.96
C ALA A 11 -5.15 2.96 -3.38
N ALA A 12 -6.10 2.04 -3.52
CA ALA A 12 -6.62 1.60 -4.81
C ALA A 12 -7.38 2.71 -5.56
N GLN A 13 -8.22 3.47 -4.86
CA GLN A 13 -9.00 4.57 -5.42
C GLN A 13 -8.09 5.66 -6.02
N HIS A 14 -7.01 5.98 -5.30
CA HIS A 14 -6.08 7.05 -5.64
C HIS A 14 -4.80 6.56 -6.35
N ARG A 15 -4.75 5.29 -6.78
CA ARG A 15 -3.63 4.68 -7.52
C ARG A 15 -2.29 4.79 -6.79
N ILE A 16 -2.30 4.71 -5.47
CA ILE A 16 -1.12 4.72 -4.59
C ILE A 16 -0.55 3.29 -4.60
N LYS A 17 0.27 3.01 -5.61
CA LYS A 17 0.96 1.74 -5.83
C LYS A 17 2.24 1.99 -6.64
N GLY A 18 3.09 0.97 -6.73
CA GLY A 18 4.19 0.94 -7.68
C GLY A 18 3.73 0.90 -9.14
N ARG A 19 4.69 0.74 -10.06
CA ARG A 19 4.44 0.81 -11.51
C ARG A 19 3.36 -0.18 -11.96
N SER A 20 3.37 -1.38 -11.41
CA SER A 20 2.53 -2.49 -11.88
C SER A 20 1.55 -3.05 -10.86
N TYR A 21 0.88 -4.15 -11.21
CA TYR A 21 0.01 -4.92 -10.34
C TYR A 21 0.70 -6.13 -9.70
N LYS A 22 2.02 -6.31 -9.94
CA LYS A 22 2.85 -7.29 -9.25
C LYS A 22 2.77 -7.07 -7.73
N ARG A 23 2.85 -8.17 -6.98
CA ARG A 23 2.82 -8.16 -5.50
C ARG A 23 3.72 -7.09 -4.89
N ASN A 24 4.99 -7.05 -5.27
CA ASN A 24 5.97 -6.11 -4.71
C ASN A 24 5.64 -4.66 -5.08
N SER A 25 5.09 -4.41 -6.28
CA SER A 25 4.63 -3.09 -6.70
C SER A 25 3.43 -2.62 -5.88
N LEU A 26 2.46 -3.51 -5.60
CA LEU A 26 1.28 -3.17 -4.79
C LEU A 26 1.63 -2.90 -3.33
N LEU A 27 2.63 -3.60 -2.78
CA LEU A 27 3.06 -3.45 -1.39
C LEU A 27 3.97 -2.24 -1.17
N LYS A 28 4.63 -1.73 -2.22
CA LYS A 28 5.72 -0.78 -2.05
C LYS A 28 5.39 0.46 -1.20
N PRO A 29 4.22 1.12 -1.33
CA PRO A 29 3.86 2.23 -0.46
C PRO A 29 3.73 1.85 1.02
N LEU A 30 3.13 0.68 1.30
CA LEU A 30 3.02 0.16 2.66
C LEU A 30 4.40 -0.19 3.22
N ASP A 31 5.28 -0.78 2.40
CA ASP A 31 6.64 -1.15 2.81
C ASP A 31 7.46 0.07 3.24
N PHE A 32 7.31 1.24 2.59
CA PHE A 32 7.98 2.46 3.06
C PHE A 32 7.57 2.87 4.48
N ILE A 33 6.31 2.64 4.86
CA ILE A 33 5.85 2.93 6.22
C ILE A 33 6.43 1.93 7.20
N LEU A 34 6.36 0.63 6.88
CA LEU A 34 6.88 -0.43 7.75
C LEU A 34 8.39 -0.31 7.94
N ASP A 35 9.14 -0.03 6.87
CA ASP A 35 10.59 0.18 6.91
C ASP A 35 10.97 1.41 7.73
N ALA A 36 10.18 2.50 7.66
CA ALA A 36 10.42 3.70 8.46
C ALA A 36 10.21 3.44 9.96
N LEU A 37 9.19 2.63 10.31
CA LEU A 37 8.91 2.23 11.68
C LEU A 37 9.95 1.24 12.22
N ASP A 38 10.42 0.29 11.42
CA ASP A 38 11.46 -0.68 11.80
C ASP A 38 12.80 0.01 12.09
N ARG A 39 13.12 1.09 11.36
CA ARG A 39 14.32 1.90 11.57
C ARG A 39 14.17 2.99 12.63
N CYS A 40 12.99 3.12 13.24
CA CYS A 40 12.72 4.11 14.26
C CYS A 40 13.54 3.78 15.53
N PRO A 41 14.47 4.66 15.97
CA PRO A 41 15.37 4.34 17.08
C PRO A 41 14.65 4.12 18.42
N ASP A 42 13.57 4.89 18.65
CA ASP A 42 12.74 4.83 19.84
C ASP A 42 11.27 4.94 19.47
N THR A 43 10.60 3.79 19.42
CA THR A 43 9.17 3.69 19.08
C THR A 43 8.23 4.16 20.19
N THR A 44 8.75 4.57 21.35
CA THR A 44 7.98 5.16 22.45
C THR A 44 8.04 6.69 22.45
N ASN A 45 8.93 7.29 21.66
CA ASN A 45 9.07 8.72 21.53
C ASN A 45 8.18 9.25 20.39
N GLU A 46 7.20 10.08 20.73
CA GLU A 46 6.26 10.66 19.77
C GLU A 46 6.95 11.44 18.63
N ASN A 47 8.07 12.12 18.91
CA ASN A 47 8.81 12.87 17.88
C ASN A 47 9.47 11.93 16.86
N GLU A 48 9.94 10.76 17.30
CA GLU A 48 10.54 9.76 16.41
C GLU A 48 9.46 9.09 15.55
N ILE A 49 8.26 8.86 16.10
CA ILE A 49 7.10 8.38 15.34
C ILE A 49 6.64 9.41 14.31
N GLU A 50 6.57 10.69 14.68
CA GLU A 50 6.21 11.76 13.75
C GLU A 50 7.26 11.93 12.64
N PHE A 51 8.55 11.78 12.98
CA PHE A 51 9.61 11.75 11.99
C PHE A 51 9.46 10.57 11.01
N ALA A 52 9.18 9.35 11.52
CA ALA A 52 8.91 8.20 10.67
C ALA A 52 7.71 8.44 9.73
N LYS A 53 6.63 9.02 10.26
CA LYS A 53 5.45 9.41 9.49
C LYS A 53 5.77 10.40 8.37
N ALA A 54 6.48 11.48 8.68
CA ALA A 54 6.89 12.48 7.70
C ALA A 54 7.84 11.90 6.63
N SER A 55 8.78 11.06 7.05
CA SER A 55 9.70 10.35 6.16
C SER A 55 8.95 9.44 5.18
N SER A 56 7.96 8.67 5.67
CA SER A 56 7.12 7.82 4.81
C SER A 56 6.34 8.63 3.78
N LYS A 57 5.79 9.80 4.15
CA LYS A 57 5.11 10.70 3.20
C LYS A 57 6.02 11.08 2.03
N GLY A 58 7.24 11.53 2.32
CA GLY A 58 8.23 11.89 1.31
C GLY A 58 8.63 10.71 0.42
N GLN A 59 8.97 9.57 1.02
CA GLN A 59 9.39 8.37 0.27
C GLN A 59 8.29 7.85 -0.67
N ILE A 60 7.04 7.80 -0.20
CA ILE A 60 5.91 7.37 -1.02
C ILE A 60 5.65 8.39 -2.12
N TYR A 61 5.68 9.68 -1.82
CA TYR A 61 5.49 10.74 -2.81
C TYR A 61 6.51 10.62 -3.94
N ASP A 62 7.80 10.57 -3.61
CA ASP A 62 8.90 10.48 -4.57
C ASP A 62 8.85 9.20 -5.40
N HIS A 63 8.35 8.11 -4.83
CA HIS A 63 8.16 6.86 -5.55
C HIS A 63 6.98 6.94 -6.50
N VAL A 64 5.79 7.27 -5.98
CA VAL A 64 4.53 7.22 -6.72
C VAL A 64 4.50 8.25 -7.84
N LYS A 65 5.01 9.48 -7.62
CA LYS A 65 5.14 10.50 -8.68
C LYS A 65 5.97 10.03 -9.88
N ARG A 66 6.95 9.15 -9.63
CA ARG A 66 7.87 8.66 -10.66
C ARG A 66 7.28 7.51 -11.48
N VAL A 67 6.34 6.76 -10.91
CA VAL A 67 5.84 5.50 -11.50
C VAL A 67 4.35 5.50 -11.81
N SER A 68 3.59 6.48 -11.32
CA SER A 68 2.15 6.57 -11.49
C SER A 68 1.75 7.99 -11.90
N GLN A 69 0.82 8.10 -12.85
CA GLN A 69 0.28 9.37 -13.30
C GLN A 69 -1.07 9.66 -12.63
N GLY A 70 -1.30 10.95 -12.34
CA GLY A 70 -2.57 11.43 -11.80
C GLY A 70 -2.78 11.14 -10.32
N VAL A 71 -1.70 10.93 -9.55
CA VAL A 71 -1.77 10.85 -8.09
C VAL A 71 -1.49 12.23 -7.49
N HIS A 72 -2.39 12.66 -6.60
CA HIS A 72 -2.27 13.91 -5.87
C HIS A 72 -1.51 13.71 -4.56
N GLU A 73 -0.74 14.73 -4.15
CA GLU A 73 0.06 14.70 -2.91
C GLU A 73 -0.82 14.49 -1.68
N GLU A 74 -1.96 15.17 -1.63
CA GLU A 74 -2.94 15.07 -0.54
C GLU A 74 -3.44 13.63 -0.32
N ASP A 75 -3.61 12.85 -1.39
CA ASP A 75 -4.06 11.46 -1.30
C ASP A 75 -2.98 10.56 -0.71
N ILE A 76 -1.71 10.83 -1.03
CA ILE A 76 -0.55 10.13 -0.47
C ILE A 76 -0.41 10.47 1.02
N TYR A 77 -0.55 11.73 1.39
CA TYR A 77 -0.44 12.14 2.79
C TYR A 77 -1.57 11.53 3.61
N LYS A 78 -2.79 11.56 3.08
CA LYS A 78 -3.94 10.90 3.69
C LYS A 78 -3.74 9.38 3.82
N PHE A 79 -3.14 8.72 2.84
CA PHE A 79 -2.79 7.29 2.95
C PHE A 79 -1.86 7.04 4.15
N VAL A 80 -0.81 7.86 4.31
CA VAL A 80 0.09 7.72 5.45
C VAL A 80 -0.63 8.04 6.76
N ASP A 81 -1.40 9.13 6.81
CA ASP A 81 -2.16 9.53 8.00
C ASP A 81 -3.13 8.41 8.44
N LEU A 82 -3.88 7.82 7.50
CA LEU A 82 -4.76 6.66 7.76
C LEU A 82 -4.00 5.46 8.34
N PHE A 83 -2.78 5.19 7.89
CA PHE A 83 -1.99 4.10 8.48
C PHE A 83 -1.68 4.40 9.95
N PHE A 84 -1.17 5.59 10.27
CA PHE A 84 -0.77 5.92 11.63
C PHE A 84 -1.97 6.06 12.58
N GLU A 85 -3.07 6.66 12.10
CA GLU A 85 -4.27 6.91 12.90
C GLU A 85 -5.14 5.67 13.07
N GLU A 86 -5.35 4.88 12.01
CA GLU A 86 -6.23 3.73 12.09
C GLU A 86 -5.46 2.43 12.33
N VAL A 87 -4.44 2.14 11.53
CA VAL A 87 -3.75 0.84 11.63
C VAL A 87 -2.85 0.79 12.86
N LEU A 88 -2.01 1.79 13.08
CA LEU A 88 -1.11 1.82 14.23
C LEU A 88 -1.85 2.19 15.52
N ALA A 89 -2.51 3.35 15.57
CA ALA A 89 -3.14 3.82 16.81
C ALA A 89 -4.37 2.97 17.17
N ASN A 90 -5.36 2.78 16.28
CA ASN A 90 -6.58 2.06 16.65
C ASN A 90 -6.40 0.54 16.70
N ALA A 91 -5.86 -0.09 15.66
CA ALA A 91 -5.78 -1.56 15.60
C ALA A 91 -4.63 -2.16 16.44
N HIS A 92 -3.58 -1.38 16.72
CA HIS A 92 -2.41 -1.85 17.49
C HIS A 92 -2.16 -1.07 18.79
N GLY A 93 -2.99 -0.07 19.12
CA GLY A 93 -2.87 0.70 20.37
C GLY A 93 -1.62 1.58 20.40
N GLY A 94 -1.15 2.05 19.24
CA GLY A 94 0.08 2.82 19.12
C GLY A 94 1.37 2.01 19.30
N ASN A 95 1.27 0.70 19.50
CA ASN A 95 2.44 -0.15 19.77
C ASN A 95 3.10 -0.63 18.47
N VAL A 96 4.17 0.06 18.06
CA VAL A 96 4.94 -0.27 16.85
C VAL A 96 5.53 -1.68 16.89
N ASN A 97 6.12 -2.09 18.02
CA ASN A 97 6.72 -3.42 18.14
C ASN A 97 5.69 -4.54 17.91
N LYS A 98 4.49 -4.39 18.47
CA LYS A 98 3.37 -5.32 18.25
C LYS A 98 2.91 -5.34 16.80
N LEU A 99 2.93 -4.18 16.13
CA LEU A 99 2.62 -4.06 14.71
C LEU A 99 3.67 -4.79 13.85
N LEU A 100 4.96 -4.53 14.09
CA LEU A 100 6.07 -5.13 13.33
C LEU A 100 6.18 -6.66 13.54
N GLN A 101 5.84 -7.18 14.72
CA GLN A 101 5.70 -8.63 14.92
C GLN A 101 4.65 -9.27 14.00
N ARG A 102 3.71 -8.48 13.48
CA ARG A 102 2.63 -8.92 12.58
C ARG A 102 2.83 -8.47 11.13
N GLU A 103 3.98 -7.91 10.79
CA GLU A 103 4.28 -7.29 9.51
C GLU A 103 3.97 -8.21 8.31
N ARG A 104 4.38 -9.49 8.37
CA ARG A 104 4.06 -10.48 7.31
C ARG A 104 2.55 -10.68 7.13
N ALA A 105 1.80 -10.72 8.23
CA ALA A 105 0.35 -10.88 8.19
C ALA A 105 -0.33 -9.61 7.67
N ILE A 106 0.15 -8.43 8.08
CA ILE A 106 -0.32 -7.13 7.59
C ILE A 106 -0.12 -7.02 6.09
N ARG A 107 1.10 -7.31 5.57
CA ARG A 107 1.36 -7.32 4.12
C ARG A 107 0.43 -8.26 3.36
N SER A 108 0.26 -9.47 3.87
CA SER A 108 -0.59 -10.48 3.21
C SER A 108 -2.05 -10.04 3.17
N ALA A 109 -2.60 -9.53 4.28
CA ALA A 109 -3.96 -9.03 4.34
C ALA A 109 -4.17 -7.78 3.47
N TYR A 110 -3.23 -6.82 3.52
CA TYR A 110 -3.27 -5.62 2.69
C TYR A 110 -3.32 -5.97 1.20
N LEU A 111 -2.49 -6.92 0.74
CA LEU A 111 -2.45 -7.32 -0.66
C LEU A 111 -3.82 -7.88 -1.12
N VAL A 112 -4.47 -8.69 -0.28
CA VAL A 112 -5.82 -9.21 -0.57
C VAL A 112 -6.81 -8.05 -0.69
N TYR A 113 -6.85 -7.15 0.29
CA TYR A 113 -7.78 -6.02 0.27
C TYR A 113 -7.53 -5.05 -0.89
N MET A 114 -6.27 -4.83 -1.26
CA MET A 114 -5.89 -3.98 -2.38
C MET A 114 -6.38 -4.57 -3.71
N ARG A 115 -6.23 -5.89 -3.90
CA ARG A 115 -6.70 -6.59 -5.11
C ARG A 115 -8.22 -6.59 -5.21
N GLU A 116 -8.93 -6.85 -4.10
CA GLU A 116 -10.39 -6.74 -4.03
C GLU A 116 -10.87 -5.34 -4.40
N ALA A 117 -10.22 -4.29 -3.86
CA ALA A 117 -10.57 -2.91 -4.13
C ALA A 117 -10.33 -2.53 -5.61
N LEU A 118 -9.19 -2.95 -6.19
CA LEU A 118 -8.90 -2.76 -7.60
C LEU A 118 -9.92 -3.46 -8.50
N ALA A 119 -10.28 -4.71 -8.19
CA ALA A 119 -11.29 -5.46 -8.93
C ALA A 119 -12.64 -4.75 -8.92
N ALA A 120 -13.09 -4.27 -7.75
CA ALA A 120 -14.32 -3.49 -7.62
C ALA A 120 -14.28 -2.21 -8.48
N ILE A 121 -13.15 -1.49 -8.48
CA ILE A 121 -12.96 -0.28 -9.30
C ILE A 121 -13.00 -0.61 -10.80
N PHE A 122 -12.43 -1.74 -11.23
CA PHE A 122 -12.41 -2.15 -12.64
C PHE A 122 -13.82 -2.46 -13.14
N VAL A 123 -14.62 -3.15 -12.33
CA VAL A 123 -16.03 -3.41 -12.61
C VAL A 123 -16.82 -2.09 -12.67
N ALA A 124 -16.65 -1.21 -11.67
CA ALA A 124 -17.34 0.08 -11.64
C ALA A 124 -16.98 0.99 -12.83
N ARG A 125 -15.77 0.86 -13.38
CA ARG A 125 -15.31 1.60 -14.57
C ARG A 125 -15.63 0.90 -15.90
N GLY A 126 -16.33 -0.23 -15.89
CA GLY A 126 -16.66 -1.00 -17.09
C GLY A 126 -15.46 -1.68 -17.76
N LYS A 127 -14.31 -1.76 -17.07
CA LYS A 127 -13.11 -2.45 -17.57
C LYS A 127 -13.21 -3.97 -17.44
N ALA A 128 -14.11 -4.45 -16.60
CA ALA A 128 -14.39 -5.87 -16.40
C ALA A 128 -15.90 -6.07 -16.17
N LYS A 129 -16.41 -7.24 -16.57
CA LYS A 129 -17.83 -7.60 -16.38
C LYS A 129 -18.14 -8.07 -14.96
N THR A 130 -17.18 -8.69 -14.30
CA THR A 130 -17.31 -9.26 -12.95
C THR A 130 -16.03 -9.03 -12.15
N ALA A 131 -16.11 -9.14 -10.82
CA ALA A 131 -14.95 -9.02 -9.95
C ALA A 131 -13.91 -10.12 -10.22
N ASP A 132 -14.37 -11.35 -10.49
CA ASP A 132 -13.48 -12.48 -10.82
C ASP A 132 -12.72 -12.24 -12.13
N ALA A 133 -13.41 -11.71 -13.15
CA ALA A 133 -12.77 -11.35 -14.41
C ALA A 133 -11.75 -10.21 -14.22
N ALA A 134 -12.05 -9.25 -13.33
CA ALA A 134 -11.12 -8.19 -12.98
C ALA A 134 -9.88 -8.74 -12.25
N LEU A 135 -10.06 -9.64 -11.27
CA LEU A 135 -8.95 -10.28 -10.57
C LEU A 135 -8.07 -11.08 -11.52
N GLN A 136 -8.67 -11.85 -12.43
CA GLN A 136 -7.92 -12.58 -13.47
C GLN A 136 -7.11 -11.63 -14.36
N SER A 137 -7.67 -10.49 -14.77
CA SER A 137 -6.90 -9.50 -15.54
C SER A 137 -5.74 -8.90 -14.75
N ILE A 138 -5.94 -8.62 -13.45
CA ILE A 138 -4.90 -8.08 -12.57
C ILE A 138 -3.77 -9.10 -12.36
N ASP A 139 -4.12 -10.38 -12.23
CA ASP A 139 -3.15 -11.47 -12.09
C ASP A 139 -2.42 -11.74 -13.41
N GLN A 140 -3.11 -11.69 -14.56
CA GLN A 140 -2.47 -11.84 -15.86
C GLN A 140 -1.51 -10.69 -16.15
N ASP A 141 -1.90 -9.44 -15.91
CA ASP A 141 -1.03 -8.26 -16.04
C ASP A 141 0.22 -8.39 -15.15
N ALA A 142 0.09 -9.02 -13.97
CA ALA A 142 1.22 -9.26 -13.08
C ALA A 142 2.18 -10.35 -13.59
N ILE A 143 1.69 -11.31 -14.38
CA ILE A 143 2.46 -12.41 -14.98
C ILE A 143 3.15 -11.92 -16.26
N ASP A 144 2.43 -11.29 -17.18
CA ASP A 144 2.95 -10.89 -18.49
C ASP A 144 4.14 -9.92 -18.35
N GLU A 145 4.14 -9.07 -17.32
CA GLU A 145 5.27 -8.21 -17.03
C GLU A 145 6.49 -8.94 -16.42
N ASN A 146 6.35 -10.14 -15.84
CA ASN A 146 7.48 -10.94 -15.34
C ASN A 146 8.28 -11.55 -16.49
N ASP A 147 7.59 -12.05 -17.51
CA ASP A 147 8.23 -12.70 -18.66
C ASP A 147 9.10 -11.70 -19.45
N LEU A 148 8.70 -10.42 -19.49
CA LEU A 148 9.48 -9.33 -20.12
C LEU A 148 10.74 -8.94 -19.33
N ASP A 149 10.73 -9.07 -18.00
CA ASP A 149 11.89 -8.76 -17.16
C ASP A 149 12.93 -9.91 -17.19
N GLU A 150 12.51 -11.17 -17.42
CA GLU A 150 13.40 -12.33 -17.52
C GLU A 150 14.06 -12.49 -18.91
N GLU A 151 13.43 -12.04 -20.00
CA GLU A 151 14.07 -12.02 -21.34
C GLU A 151 15.07 -10.85 -21.53
N SER A 152 15.10 -9.89 -20.61
CA SER A 152 15.91 -8.66 -20.69
C SER A 152 17.19 -8.68 -19.84
N ALA A 153 17.48 -9.79 -19.14
CA ALA A 153 18.58 -9.96 -18.19
C ALA A 153 19.63 -10.97 -18.70
#